data_AF-A0A9W9UVJ7-F1
#
_entry.id   AF-A0A9W9UVJ7-F1
#
_cell.length_a   1.000
_cell.length_b   1.000
_cell.length_c   1.000
_cell.angle_alpha   90.00
_cell.angle_beta   90.00
_cell.angle_gamma   90.00
#
_symmetry.space_group_name_H-M   'P 1'
#
loop_
_entity.id
_entity.type
_entity.pdbx_description
1 polymer ?
#
loop_
_entity_poly.entity_id
_entity_poly.type
_entity_poly.pdbx_seq_one_letter_code
_entity_poly.pdbx_strand_id
1 'polypeptide(L)'
;MGIVEAKDNEFRHEGASVVYHIGLEVQGLKAGARVMVIGSCLFKTRLILSENLWEKIPGGLSFNDAAGMPCVFSTPKYYIFDIGKLKRDRFVSP
;
A
#
# COMPACT_ATOMS: atom_id res chain seq x y z
N MET A 1 -28.15 4.90 -0.05
CA MET A 1 -26.83 4.83 0.60
C MET A 1 -27.00 5.35 2.02
N GLY A 2 -26.76 4.53 3.04
CA GLY A 2 -26.88 4.93 4.44
C GLY A 2 -25.62 5.63 4.94
N ILE A 3 -25.74 6.50 5.93
CA ILE A 3 -24.58 7.06 6.64
C ILE A 3 -24.12 6.01 7.63
N VAL A 4 -22.89 5.53 7.45
CA VAL A 4 -22.20 4.69 8.43
C VAL A 4 -21.26 5.62 9.20
N GLU A 5 -21.41 5.67 10.52
CA GLU A 5 -20.44 6.36 11.37
C GLU A 5 -19.08 5.67 11.24
N ALA A 6 -18.11 6.39 10.71
CA ALA A 6 -16.72 5.97 10.79
C ALA A 6 -16.24 6.18 12.23
N LYS A 7 -15.53 5.22 12.81
CA LYS A 7 -14.77 5.48 14.04
C LYS A 7 -13.80 6.64 13.76
N ASP A 8 -13.76 7.61 14.67
CA ASP A 8 -13.16 8.96 14.51
C ASP A 8 -11.65 9.03 14.18
N ASN A 9 -11.00 7.96 13.71
CA ASN A 9 -9.60 7.98 13.31
C ASN A 9 -9.20 7.03 12.17
N GLU A 10 -10.11 6.21 11.61
CA GLU A 10 -9.77 5.19 10.60
C GLU A 10 -9.78 5.70 9.15
N PHE A 11 -9.71 7.02 8.96
CA PHE A 11 -9.80 7.59 7.62
C PHE A 11 -8.46 7.51 6.87
N ARG A 12 -8.55 7.21 5.56
CA ARG A 12 -7.47 6.91 4.60
C ARG A 12 -6.72 5.60 4.85
N HIS A 13 -6.68 4.78 3.79
CA HIS A 13 -6.11 3.44 3.80
C HIS A 13 -4.81 3.27 3.02
N GLU A 14 -4.41 4.26 2.21
CA GLU A 14 -3.15 4.20 1.45
C GLU A 14 -2.42 5.55 1.37
N GLY A 15 -1.12 5.53 1.07
CA GLY A 15 -0.34 6.76 0.89
C GLY A 15 1.09 6.52 0.43
N ALA A 16 1.87 7.61 0.36
CA ALA A 16 3.29 7.58 -0.02
C ALA A 16 4.11 8.51 0.87
N SER A 17 5.36 8.12 1.17
CA SER A 17 6.22 8.80 2.13
C SER A 17 7.71 8.43 1.97
N VAL A 18 8.56 8.95 2.86
CA VAL A 18 9.98 8.61 2.99
C VAL A 18 10.23 7.92 4.33
N VAL A 19 11.05 6.87 4.33
CA VAL A 19 11.46 6.17 5.56
C VAL A 19 12.45 7.03 6.35
N TYR A 20 12.14 7.31 7.61
CA TYR A 20 13.03 8.06 8.52
C TYR A 20 13.86 7.15 9.41
N HIS A 21 13.23 6.12 9.99
CA HIS A 21 13.85 5.14 10.87
C HIS A 21 13.38 3.74 10.51
N ILE A 22 14.21 2.74 10.79
CA ILE A 22 13.90 1.33 10.64
C ILE A 22 14.11 0.61 11.97
N GLY A 23 13.31 -0.43 12.23
CA GLY A 23 13.54 -1.32 13.36
C GLY A 23 14.76 -2.21 13.14
N LEU A 24 15.31 -2.78 14.22
CA LEU A 24 16.53 -3.61 14.17
C LEU A 24 16.40 -4.85 13.26
N GLU A 25 15.20 -5.40 13.14
CA GLU A 25 14.93 -6.62 12.36
C GLU A 25 14.46 -6.34 10.93
N VAL A 26 14.26 -5.07 10.56
CA VAL A 26 13.79 -4.67 9.22
C VAL A 26 14.92 -4.81 8.21
N GLN A 27 14.69 -5.60 7.16
CA GLN A 27 15.70 -5.88 6.13
C GLN A 27 15.31 -5.32 4.76
N GLY A 28 14.02 -5.15 4.48
CA GLY A 28 13.52 -4.76 3.16
C GLY A 28 13.68 -3.26 2.84
N LEU A 29 13.81 -2.43 3.88
CA LEU A 29 13.76 -0.97 3.78
C LEU A 29 15.03 -0.30 4.32
N LYS A 30 15.26 0.94 3.87
CA LYS A 30 16.38 1.78 4.32
C LYS A 30 15.88 3.20 4.58
N ALA A 31 16.50 3.90 5.52
CA ALA A 31 16.25 5.33 5.70
C ALA A 31 16.52 6.09 4.40
N GLY A 32 15.68 7.08 4.11
CA GLY A 32 15.68 7.83 2.84
C GLY A 32 14.95 7.14 1.69
N ALA A 33 14.53 5.87 1.83
CA ALA A 33 13.77 5.20 0.78
C ALA A 33 12.39 5.84 0.59
N ARG A 34 12.03 6.06 -0.68
CA ARG A 34 10.68 6.47 -1.09
C ARG A 34 9.78 5.23 -1.08
N VAL A 35 8.68 5.30 -0.34
CA VAL A 35 7.79 4.15 -0.11
C VAL A 35 6.33 4.53 -0.28
N MET A 36 5.52 3.55 -0.64
CA MET A 36 4.06 3.57 -0.60
C MET A 36 3.56 2.59 0.46
N VAL A 37 2.36 2.81 0.99
CA VAL A 37 1.82 2.10 2.14
C VAL A 37 0.35 1.79 2.00
N ILE A 38 -0.06 0.64 2.52
CA ILE A 38 -1.44 0.29 2.80
C ILE A 38 -1.62 0.09 4.31
N GLY A 39 -2.69 0.61 4.90
CA GLY A 39 -2.91 0.58 6.33
C GLY A 39 -4.20 1.29 6.73
N SER A 40 -4.27 1.78 7.96
CA SER A 40 -5.38 2.61 8.44
C SER A 40 -4.84 3.88 9.10
N CYS A 41 -5.69 4.90 9.21
CA CYS A 41 -5.37 6.15 9.92
C CYS A 41 -4.19 6.91 9.30
N LEU A 42 -4.06 6.92 7.96
CA LEU A 42 -2.88 7.42 7.25
C LEU A 42 -2.85 8.94 6.99
N PHE A 43 -3.88 9.70 7.39
CA PHE A 43 -3.82 11.17 7.43
C PHE A 43 -2.95 11.66 8.61
N LYS A 44 -1.67 11.32 8.58
CA LYS A 44 -0.67 11.69 9.59
C LYS A 44 0.63 12.03 8.89
N THR A 45 1.41 12.92 9.49
CA THR A 45 2.75 13.29 8.99
C THR A 45 3.82 12.26 9.36
N ARG A 46 3.56 11.42 10.37
CA ARG A 46 4.42 10.33 10.83
C ARG A 46 3.57 9.12 11.22
N LEU A 47 4.08 7.93 10.90
CA LEU A 47 3.50 6.67 11.30
C LEU A 47 4.59 5.60 11.46
N ILE A 48 4.31 4.61 12.29
CA ILE A 48 5.13 3.42 12.50
C ILE A 48 4.25 2.21 12.22
N LEU A 49 4.64 1.38 11.27
CA LEU A 49 3.92 0.18 10.84
C LEU A 49 4.93 -0.91 10.48
N SER A 50 4.45 -2.16 10.40
CA SER A 50 5.24 -3.32 9.95
C SER A 50 5.81 -3.10 8.54
N GLU A 51 7.04 -3.58 8.27
CA GLU A 51 7.68 -3.47 6.95
C GLU A 51 6.86 -4.12 5.83
N ASN A 52 6.01 -5.11 6.16
CA ASN A 52 5.14 -5.81 5.22
C ASN A 52 4.02 -4.92 4.62
N LEU A 53 3.75 -3.78 5.23
CA LEU A 53 2.74 -2.83 4.76
C LEU A 53 3.33 -1.75 3.85
N TRP A 54 4.65 -1.76 3.66
CA TRP A 54 5.37 -0.79 2.86
C TRP A 54 5.98 -1.44 1.62
N GLU A 55 5.97 -0.69 0.53
CA GLU A 55 6.67 -1.07 -0.69
C GLU A 55 7.46 0.11 -1.25
N LYS A 56 8.59 -0.15 -1.90
CA LYS A 56 9.38 0.92 -2.52
C LYS A 56 8.63 1.52 -3.70
N ILE A 57 8.66 2.84 -3.83
CA ILE A 57 8.11 3.51 -5.03
C ILE A 57 9.01 3.16 -6.22
N PRO A 58 8.46 2.59 -7.31
CA PRO A 58 9.19 2.35 -8.54
C PRO A 58 9.84 3.63 -9.10
N GLY A 59 10.99 3.47 -9.77
CA GLY A 59 11.69 4.58 -10.40
C GLY A 59 10.79 5.34 -11.38
N GLY A 60 10.86 6.68 -11.35
CA GLY A 60 10.11 7.56 -12.25
C GLY A 60 8.72 7.98 -11.76
N LEU A 61 8.15 7.35 -10.74
CA LEU A 61 6.86 7.76 -10.19
C LEU A 61 7.02 8.88 -9.16
N SER A 62 6.09 9.84 -9.13
CA SER A 62 6.02 10.86 -8.09
C SER A 62 5.37 10.30 -6.80
N PHE A 63 5.41 11.06 -5.69
CA PHE A 63 4.64 10.69 -4.50
C PHE A 63 3.14 10.72 -4.75
N ASN A 64 2.67 11.64 -5.59
CA ASN A 64 1.26 11.78 -5.88
C ASN A 64 0.75 10.57 -6.66
N ASP A 65 1.51 10.13 -7.68
CA ASP A 65 1.16 8.93 -8.45
C ASP A 65 1.17 7.69 -7.54
N ALA A 66 2.21 7.55 -6.72
CA ALA A 66 2.36 6.39 -5.83
C ALA A 66 1.31 6.33 -4.72
N ALA A 67 0.76 7.46 -4.27
CA ALA A 67 -0.17 7.50 -3.13
C ALA A 67 -1.52 6.81 -3.41
N GLY A 68 -1.91 6.66 -4.68
CA GLY A 68 -3.13 5.97 -5.09
C GLY A 68 -2.89 4.57 -5.68
N MET A 69 -1.67 4.04 -5.58
CA MET A 69 -1.34 2.72 -6.14
C MET A 69 -1.61 1.53 -5.20
N PRO A 70 -1.32 1.58 -3.88
CA PRO A 70 -1.38 0.40 -3.03
C PRO A 70 -2.68 -0.40 -3.13
N CYS A 71 -3.84 0.23 -2.94
CA CYS A 71 -5.14 -0.44 -3.00
C CYS A 71 -5.49 -0.93 -4.41
N VAL A 72 -5.30 -0.08 -5.43
CA VAL A 72 -5.72 -0.37 -6.81
C VAL A 72 -4.85 -1.42 -7.50
N PHE A 73 -3.61 -1.63 -7.04
CA PHE A 73 -2.73 -2.68 -7.57
C PHE A 73 -2.71 -3.93 -6.69
N SER A 74 -2.76 -3.81 -5.36
CA SER A 74 -2.74 -4.99 -4.48
C SER A 74 -4.03 -5.81 -4.61
N THR A 75 -5.18 -5.16 -4.74
CA THR A 75 -6.47 -5.86 -4.82
C THR A 75 -6.56 -6.74 -6.07
N PRO A 76 -6.35 -6.23 -7.30
CA PRO A 76 -6.39 -7.08 -8.49
C PRO A 76 -5.27 -8.12 -8.48
N LYS A 77 -4.08 -7.79 -7.98
CA LYS A 77 -2.98 -8.76 -7.83
C LYS A 77 -3.43 -9.94 -6.98
N TYR A 78 -4.04 -9.69 -5.82
CA TYR A 78 -4.58 -10.73 -4.95
C TYR A 78 -5.64 -11.59 -5.65
N TYR A 79 -6.60 -10.94 -6.33
CA TYR A 79 -7.64 -11.67 -7.05
C TYR A 79 -7.09 -12.50 -8.22
N ILE A 80 -6.14 -11.98 -8.97
CA ILE A 80 -5.61 -12.65 -10.17
C ILE A 80 -4.70 -13.81 -9.79
N PHE A 81 -3.78 -13.61 -8.84
CA PHE A 81 -2.74 -14.59 -8.54
C PHE A 81 -3.10 -15.53 -7.40
N ASP A 82 -3.67 -15.01 -6.30
CA ASP A 82 -3.94 -15.81 -5.10
C ASP A 82 -5.29 -16.53 -5.19
N ILE A 83 -6.34 -15.82 -5.63
CA ILE A 83 -7.70 -16.37 -5.74
C ILE A 83 -7.91 -17.07 -7.10
N GLY A 84 -7.70 -16.34 -8.19
CA GLY A 84 -7.99 -16.77 -9.56
C GLY A 84 -6.94 -17.72 -10.15
N LYS A 85 -5.74 -17.79 -9.55
CA LYS A 85 -4.62 -18.64 -9.98
C LYS A 85 -4.37 -18.57 -11.49
N LEU A 86 -4.47 -17.35 -12.05
CA LEU A 86 -4.39 -17.14 -13.49
C LEU A 86 -3.03 -17.63 -14.01
N LYS A 87 -3.06 -18.46 -15.05
CA LYS A 87 -1.87 -18.96 -15.74
C LYS A 87 -1.75 -18.27 -17.10
N ARG A 88 -0.54 -18.31 -17.69
CA ARG A 88 -0.38 -17.98 -19.12
C ARG A 88 -1.45 -18.74 -19.92
N ASP A 89 -2.05 -18.04 -20.88
CA ASP A 89 -3.06 -18.56 -21.81
C ASP A 89 -4.45 -18.83 -21.20
N ARG A 90 -4.75 -18.25 -20.03
CA ARG A 90 -6.12 -18.17 -19.50
C ARG A 90 -6.64 -16.74 -19.48
N PHE A 91 -7.93 -16.59 -19.76
CA PHE A 91 -8.65 -15.32 -19.74
C PHE A 91 -9.51 -15.24 -18.49
N VAL A 92 -9.65 -14.04 -17.94
CA VAL A 92 -10.70 -13.74 -16.95
C VAL A 92 -12.00 -13.62 -17.73
N SER A 93 -12.93 -14.56 -17.52
CA SER A 93 -14.27 -14.45 -18.08
C SER A 93 -15.01 -13.27 -17.43
N PRO A 94 -15.79 -12.48 -18.19
CA PRO A 94 -16.56 -11.35 -17.67
C PRO A 94 -17.62 -11.78 -16.64
#